data_AF-A0A3S3PZZ4-F1
#
_entry.id   AF-A0A3S3PZZ4-F1
#
_cell.length_a   1.000
_cell.length_b   1.000
_cell.length_c   1.000
_cell.angle_alpha   90.00
_cell.angle_beta   90.00
_cell.angle_gamma   90.00
#
_symmetry.space_group_name_H-M   'P 1'
#
loop_
_entity.id
_entity.type
_entity.pdbx_description
1 polymer ?
#
loop_
_entity_poly.entity_id
_entity_poly.type
_entity_poly.pdbx_seq_one_letter_code
_entity_poly.pdbx_strand_id
1 'polypeptide(L)'
;VMSKQWTYASPNRANNTFSTKFMRNALFTIFPFSIFNFAQKYKILYKTILWFTSLARNLYDDMNLNIDPCEDFYEFCCGKFEQKSNLTDDQNYVSKFTIVQEKNKEKLKGMKNEI
;
A
#
# COMPACT_ATOMS: atom_id res chain seq x y z
N VAL A 1 25.50 25.32 -5.75
CA VAL A 1 25.91 23.99 -5.25
C VAL A 1 24.82 23.01 -5.64
N MET A 2 25.21 21.91 -6.27
CA MET A 2 24.39 21.11 -7.18
C MET A 2 23.23 20.35 -6.50
N SER A 3 22.07 20.40 -7.16
CA SER A 3 20.88 19.61 -6.96
C SER A 3 21.16 18.10 -7.04
N LYS A 4 21.03 17.37 -5.94
CA LYS A 4 20.93 15.92 -5.95
C LYS A 4 19.45 15.54 -5.94
N GLN A 5 18.87 15.43 -7.13
CA GLN A 5 17.57 14.78 -7.32
C GLN A 5 17.75 13.28 -7.04
N TRP A 6 17.15 12.78 -5.95
CA TRP A 6 16.95 11.35 -5.80
C TRP A 6 15.81 10.92 -6.71
N THR A 7 16.13 10.52 -7.94
CA THR A 7 15.16 9.88 -8.84
C THR A 7 14.86 8.47 -8.31
N TYR A 8 13.83 8.34 -7.49
CA TYR A 8 13.28 7.03 -7.14
C TYR A 8 12.51 6.51 -8.36
N ALA A 9 13.14 5.66 -9.16
CA ALA A 9 12.48 4.98 -10.27
C ALA A 9 11.42 4.01 -9.72
N SER A 10 10.15 4.33 -9.94
CA SER A 10 9.02 3.45 -9.64
C SER A 10 9.13 2.16 -10.49
N PRO A 11 9.10 0.95 -9.89
CA PRO A 11 9.03 -0.27 -10.67
C PRO A 11 7.66 -0.33 -11.35
N ASN A 12 7.68 -0.28 -12.68
CA ASN A 12 6.51 -0.46 -13.53
C ASN A 12 5.66 -1.66 -13.05
N ARG A 13 4.38 -1.38 -12.84
CA ARG A 13 3.31 -2.35 -12.57
C ARG A 13 3.25 -3.34 -13.75
N ALA A 14 3.89 -4.50 -13.60
CA ALA A 14 3.74 -5.60 -14.54
C ALA A 14 2.28 -6.11 -14.48
N ASN A 15 1.52 -5.76 -15.51
CA ASN A 15 0.17 -6.20 -15.79
C ASN A 15 0.19 -7.61 -16.40
N ASN A 16 0.35 -8.62 -15.56
CA ASN A 16 0.32 -10.02 -15.99
C ASN A 16 -1.12 -10.53 -16.09
N THR A 17 -1.89 -9.99 -17.04
CA THR A 17 -3.12 -10.64 -17.52
C THR A 17 -2.92 -11.02 -18.98
N PHE A 18 -2.25 -12.15 -19.21
CA PHE A 18 -2.25 -12.80 -20.52
C PHE A 18 -2.35 -14.32 -20.38
N SER A 19 -3.61 -14.76 -20.47
CA SER A 19 -4.11 -16.05 -20.97
C SER A 19 -3.73 -17.35 -20.23
N THR A 20 -4.56 -17.73 -19.25
CA THR A 20 -4.55 -19.03 -18.54
C THR A 20 -5.24 -20.16 -19.32
N LYS A 21 -5.13 -20.24 -20.66
CA LYS A 21 -5.91 -21.26 -21.41
C LYS A 21 -5.32 -21.74 -22.74
N PHE A 22 -4.08 -22.22 -22.82
CA PHE A 22 -3.67 -23.01 -24.01
C PHE A 22 -2.41 -23.90 -23.94
N MET A 23 -2.05 -24.58 -22.85
CA MET A 23 -1.07 -25.69 -22.94
C MET A 23 -1.46 -26.81 -21.95
N ARG A 24 -2.52 -27.53 -22.31
CA ARG A 24 -2.99 -28.74 -21.62
C ARG A 24 -2.35 -29.93 -22.34
N ASN A 25 -1.75 -30.83 -21.55
CA ASN A 25 -1.22 -32.14 -21.93
C ASN A 25 0.11 -32.18 -22.69
N ALA A 26 1.23 -32.24 -21.96
CA ALA A 26 2.39 -33.10 -22.24
C ALA A 26 3.64 -32.74 -21.40
N LEU A 27 3.48 -32.24 -20.16
CA LEU A 27 4.63 -31.86 -19.31
C LEU A 27 4.40 -32.17 -17.82
N PHE A 28 3.64 -33.22 -17.53
CA PHE A 28 3.15 -33.51 -16.17
C PHE A 28 3.89 -34.65 -15.44
N THR A 29 4.96 -35.23 -15.99
CA THR A 29 5.57 -36.43 -15.37
C THR A 29 7.05 -36.30 -14.99
N ILE A 30 7.75 -35.22 -15.35
CA ILE A 30 9.17 -35.04 -14.96
C ILE A 30 9.50 -33.56 -14.70
N PHE A 31 8.67 -32.86 -13.93
CA PHE A 31 9.08 -31.63 -13.24
C PHE A 31 8.82 -31.81 -11.74
N PRO A 32 9.83 -31.57 -10.91
CA PRO A 32 10.08 -32.37 -9.73
C PRO A 32 9.22 -31.90 -8.55
N PHE A 33 8.91 -32.85 -7.68
CA PHE A 33 8.43 -32.64 -6.31
C PHE A 33 9.24 -31.55 -5.55
N SER A 34 10.47 -31.26 -5.97
CA SER A 34 11.32 -30.17 -5.47
C SER A 34 10.85 -28.73 -5.80
N ILE A 35 10.02 -28.49 -6.83
CA ILE A 35 9.47 -27.14 -7.08
C ILE A 35 8.36 -26.80 -6.07
N PHE A 36 7.65 -27.80 -5.55
CA PHE A 36 6.59 -27.60 -4.57
C PHE A 36 7.13 -27.07 -3.22
N ASN A 37 8.34 -27.50 -2.83
CA ASN A 37 9.03 -27.01 -1.64
C ASN A 37 9.67 -25.62 -1.80
N PHE A 38 9.86 -25.14 -3.04
CA PHE A 38 10.40 -23.81 -3.29
C PHE A 38 9.34 -22.71 -3.02
N ALA A 39 8.07 -22.96 -3.36
CA ALA A 39 6.99 -21.98 -3.17
C ALA A 39 6.69 -21.63 -1.70
N GLN A 40 6.89 -22.57 -0.76
CA GLN A 40 6.60 -22.35 0.66
C GLN A 40 7.68 -21.53 1.38
N LYS A 41 8.95 -21.62 0.95
CA LYS A 41 10.08 -20.93 1.60
C LYS A 41 10.04 -19.41 1.42
N TYR A 42 9.57 -18.94 0.27
CA TYR A 42 9.47 -17.50 -0.03
C TYR A 42 8.23 -16.84 0.57
N LYS A 43 7.32 -17.62 1.19
CA LYS A 43 6.06 -17.12 1.76
C LYS A 43 6.26 -16.13 2.90
N ILE A 44 7.24 -16.41 3.75
CA ILE A 44 7.60 -15.56 4.89
C ILE A 44 8.34 -14.31 4.39
N LEU A 45 9.24 -14.45 3.41
CA LEU A 45 10.04 -13.36 2.86
C LEU A 45 9.18 -12.32 2.11
N TYR A 46 8.23 -12.77 1.29
CA TYR A 46 7.35 -11.81 0.59
C TYR A 46 6.37 -11.15 1.58
N LYS A 47 5.94 -11.83 2.66
CA LYS A 47 5.02 -11.25 3.64
C LYS A 47 5.65 -10.07 4.36
N THR A 48 6.91 -10.16 4.80
CA THR A 48 7.64 -9.04 5.42
C THR A 48 7.93 -7.90 4.45
N ILE A 49 8.31 -8.20 3.21
CA ILE A 49 8.50 -7.18 2.16
C ILE A 49 7.20 -6.42 1.89
N LEU A 50 6.05 -7.11 1.85
CA LEU A 50 4.76 -6.48 1.59
C LEU A 50 4.38 -5.41 2.63
N TRP A 51 4.68 -5.61 3.92
CA TRP A 51 4.39 -4.63 4.97
C TRP A 51 5.15 -3.31 4.79
N PHE A 52 6.41 -3.38 4.38
CA PHE A 52 7.19 -2.15 4.14
C PHE A 52 6.64 -1.37 2.93
N THR A 53 6.22 -2.08 1.87
CA THR A 53 5.67 -1.43 0.67
C THR A 53 4.31 -0.76 0.89
N SER A 54 3.50 -1.23 1.85
CA SER A 54 2.19 -0.61 2.12
C SER A 54 2.33 0.71 2.88
N LEU A 55 3.25 0.78 3.84
CA LEU A 55 3.54 2.01 4.56
C LEU A 55 4.06 3.10 3.63
N ALA A 56 5.03 2.77 2.78
CA ALA A 56 5.60 3.71 1.83
C ALA A 56 4.55 4.27 0.85
N ARG A 57 3.64 3.42 0.37
CA ARG A 57 2.54 3.85 -0.52
C ARG A 57 1.57 4.81 0.17
N ASN A 58 1.13 4.48 1.38
CA ASN A 58 0.19 5.34 2.10
C ASN A 58 0.79 6.73 2.37
N LEU A 59 2.07 6.78 2.76
CA LEU A 59 2.76 8.06 2.96
C LEU A 59 2.86 8.85 1.65
N TYR A 60 3.26 8.19 0.56
CA TYR A 60 3.37 8.82 -0.75
C TYR A 60 2.04 9.41 -1.26
N ASP A 61 0.93 8.74 -0.98
CA ASP A 61 -0.40 9.17 -1.39
C ASP A 61 -0.88 10.44 -0.66
N ASP A 62 -0.33 10.71 0.53
CA ASP A 62 -0.64 11.90 1.34
C ASP A 62 0.27 13.11 1.00
N MET A 63 1.46 12.86 0.44
CA MET A 63 2.48 13.89 0.16
C MET A 63 2.24 14.69 -1.12
N ASN A 64 2.45 16.00 -1.05
CA ASN A 64 2.49 16.91 -2.20
C ASN A 64 3.93 17.21 -2.64
N LEU A 65 4.43 16.48 -3.64
CA LEU A 65 5.82 16.59 -4.12
C LEU A 65 6.11 17.85 -4.95
N ASN A 66 5.13 18.71 -5.18
CA ASN A 66 5.31 19.96 -5.92
C ASN A 66 5.80 21.11 -5.01
N ILE A 67 5.80 20.91 -3.70
CA ILE A 67 6.17 21.91 -2.70
C ILE A 67 7.55 21.58 -2.16
N ASP A 68 8.37 22.61 -1.95
CA ASP A 68 9.68 22.44 -1.35
C ASP A 68 9.52 22.18 0.16
N PRO A 69 10.02 21.05 0.70
CA PRO A 69 9.96 20.76 2.14
C PRO A 69 10.74 21.77 2.99
N CYS A 70 11.67 22.54 2.42
CA CYS A 70 12.39 23.60 3.13
C CYS A 70 11.54 24.85 3.35
N GLU A 71 10.53 25.06 2.50
CA GLU A 71 9.63 26.23 2.55
C GLU A 71 8.35 25.90 3.33
N ASP A 72 7.68 24.79 3.02
CA ASP A 72 6.51 24.32 3.74
C ASP A 72 6.50 22.79 3.85
N PHE A 73 7.06 22.31 4.95
CA PHE A 73 7.10 20.88 5.27
C PHE A 73 5.69 20.30 5.50
N TYR A 74 4.75 21.10 6.00
CA TYR A 74 3.39 20.62 6.29
C TYR A 74 2.65 20.32 5.00
N GLU A 75 2.63 21.27 4.07
CA GLU A 75 2.00 21.10 2.76
C GLU A 75 2.70 19.98 1.96
N PHE A 76 4.03 19.90 2.02
CA PHE A 76 4.77 18.80 1.39
C PHE A 76 4.35 17.42 1.91
N CYS A 77 4.19 17.27 3.24
CA CYS A 77 3.83 15.98 3.83
C CYS A 77 2.35 15.63 3.75
N CYS A 78 1.47 16.63 3.89
CA CYS A 78 0.05 16.43 4.14
C CYS A 78 -0.87 17.09 3.11
N GLY A 79 -0.36 17.88 2.17
CA GLY A 79 -1.19 18.68 1.27
C GLY A 79 -2.21 17.88 0.46
N LYS A 80 -1.86 16.66 0.01
CA LYS A 80 -2.84 15.79 -0.66
C LYS A 80 -3.82 15.14 0.32
N PHE A 81 -3.39 14.89 1.56
CA PHE A 81 -4.29 14.39 2.58
C PHE A 81 -5.38 15.42 2.89
N GLU A 82 -5.01 16.69 3.06
CA GLU A 82 -5.93 17.80 3.32
C GLU A 82 -6.96 17.94 2.19
N GLN A 83 -6.52 17.86 0.93
CA GLN A 83 -7.40 17.90 -0.24
C GLN A 83 -8.37 16.71 -0.33
N LYS A 84 -8.01 15.56 0.24
CA LYS A 84 -8.84 14.33 0.23
C LYS A 84 -9.74 14.21 1.45
N SER A 85 -9.36 14.82 2.58
CA SER A 85 -10.11 14.73 3.82
C SER A 85 -11.30 15.68 3.76
N ASN A 86 -12.51 15.12 3.66
CA ASN A 86 -13.73 15.89 3.83
C ASN A 86 -14.08 15.96 5.32
N LEU A 87 -14.28 17.17 5.83
CA LEU A 87 -14.91 17.37 7.13
C LEU A 87 -16.37 16.97 7.02
N THR A 88 -16.81 16.05 7.87
CA THR A 88 -18.24 15.75 8.06
C THR A 88 -18.85 16.77 9.02
N ASP A 89 -20.17 17.00 8.96
CA ASP A 89 -20.85 18.04 9.75
C ASP A 89 -20.67 17.89 11.28
N ASP A 90 -20.31 16.69 11.74
CA ASP A 90 -20.04 16.37 13.14
C ASP A 90 -18.58 16.63 13.57
N GLN A 91 -17.70 17.05 12.66
CA GLN A 91 -16.27 17.19 12.89
C GLN A 91 -15.74 18.58 12.50
N ASN A 92 -15.14 19.26 13.47
CA ASN A 92 -14.42 20.52 13.23
C ASN A 92 -12.95 20.31 12.85
N TYR A 93 -12.46 19.08 12.91
CA TYR A 93 -11.12 18.71 12.47
C TYR A 93 -11.07 17.23 12.08
N VAL A 94 -10.30 16.91 11.05
CA VAL A 94 -9.98 15.53 10.67
C VAL A 94 -8.48 15.34 10.77
N SER A 95 -8.06 14.25 11.41
CA SER A 95 -6.67 13.84 11.50
C SER A 95 -6.54 12.34 11.22
N LYS A 96 -5.33 11.87 10.95
CA LYS A 96 -5.05 10.43 10.85
C LYS A 96 -5.50 9.66 12.11
N PHE A 97 -5.41 10.29 13.28
CA PHE A 97 -5.90 9.69 14.54
C PHE A 97 -7.43 9.58 14.57
N THR A 98 -8.15 10.60 14.11
CA THR A 98 -9.62 10.58 14.02
C THR A 98 -10.08 9.41 13.16
N ILE A 99 -9.47 9.23 11.98
CA ILE A 99 -9.76 8.12 11.06
C ILE A 99 -9.54 6.75 11.73
N VAL A 100 -8.47 6.60 12.51
CA VAL A 100 -8.21 5.35 13.23
C VAL A 100 -9.23 5.12 14.34
N GLN A 101 -9.62 6.18 15.06
CA GLN A 101 -10.64 6.09 16.11
C GLN A 101 -12.00 5.70 15.55
N GLU A 102 -12.40 6.23 14.39
CA GLU A 102 -13.64 5.85 13.70
C GLU A 102 -13.64 4.39 13.31
N LYS A 103 -12.56 3.91 12.66
CA LYS A 103 -12.39 2.50 12.31
C LYS A 103 -12.46 1.58 13.53
N ASN A 104 -11.85 2.01 14.65
CA ASN A 104 -11.93 1.28 15.90
C ASN A 104 -13.37 1.25 16.45
N LYS A 105 -14.08 2.38 16.43
CA LYS A 105 -15.48 2.46 16.87
C LYS A 105 -16.41 1.58 16.00
N GLU A 106 -16.23 1.58 14.68
CA GLU A 106 -16.97 0.71 13.76
C GLU A 106 -16.75 -0.76 14.08
N LYS A 107 -15.49 -1.15 14.32
CA LYS A 107 -15.15 -2.52 14.69
C LYS A 107 -15.79 -2.95 16.01
N LEU A 108 -15.76 -2.07 17.03
CA LEU A 108 -16.41 -2.31 18.31
C LEU A 108 -17.94 -2.44 18.18
N LYS A 109 -18.57 -1.63 17.30
CA LYS A 109 -20.01 -1.76 16.99
C LYS A 109 -20.32 -3.11 16.34
N GLY A 110 -19.50 -3.54 15.38
CA GLY A 110 -19.64 -4.86 14.74
C GLY A 110 -19.63 -5.98 15.78
N MET A 111 -18.63 -5.97 16.67
CA MET A 111 -18.53 -6.96 17.75
C MET A 111 -19.70 -6.91 18.73
N LYS A 112 -20.24 -5.73 19.03
CA LYS A 112 -21.40 -5.58 19.91
C LYS A 112 -22.68 -6.15 19.28
N ASN A 113 -22.83 -6.06 17.96
CA ASN A 113 -24.02 -6.52 17.25
C ASN A 113 -24.02 -8.05 17.03
N GLU A 114 -22.91 -8.73 17.32
CA GLU A 114 -22.75 -10.19 17.24
C GLU A 114 -23.10 -10.89 18.57
N ILE A 115 -23.43 -10.14 19.63
CA ILE A 115 -23.85 -10.62 20.95
C ILE A 115 -25.33 -10.30 21.15
#